data_AF-A0A0K1E075-F1
#
_entry.id   AF-A0A0K1E075-F1
#
_cell.length_a   1.000
_cell.length_b   1.000
_cell.length_c   1.000
_cell.angle_alpha   90.00
_cell.angle_beta   90.00
_cell.angle_gamma   90.00
#
_symmetry.space_group_name_H-M   'P 1'
#
loop_
_entity.id
_entity.type
_entity.pdbx_description
1 polymer ?
#
loop_
_entity_poly.entity_id
_entity_poly.type
_entity_poly.pdbx_seq_one_letter_code
_entity_poly.pdbx_strand_id
1 'polypeptide(L)'
;MAVKKSVVELLKFAMALEVAFGVVSLYWDLAVSAAAVYLLTYLFGPIGGAVFAALSAAYIAIGYSTVFFAYRAIKRPELVKPSTAILWSKAALIAAAVSALSANLPYAASSALLALALYLYAKELAKSSA
;
A
#
# COMPACT_ATOMS: atom_id res chain seq x y z
N MET A 1 -21.70 6.87 15.84
CA MET A 1 -21.26 5.70 16.63
C MET A 1 -19.77 5.49 16.34
N ALA A 2 -18.89 5.45 17.35
CA ALA A 2 -17.45 5.35 17.08
C ALA A 2 -17.10 3.99 16.41
N VAL A 3 -16.16 3.99 15.45
CA VAL A 3 -15.66 2.76 14.81
C VAL A 3 -15.23 1.75 15.86
N LYS A 4 -15.56 0.47 15.66
CA LYS A 4 -15.22 -0.61 16.60
C LYS A 4 -13.73 -0.60 16.93
N LYS A 5 -13.40 -0.68 18.22
CA LYS A 5 -12.03 -0.70 18.73
C LYS A 5 -11.17 -1.79 18.09
N SER A 6 -11.72 -2.99 17.89
CA SER A 6 -11.01 -4.10 17.26
C SER A 6 -10.55 -3.82 15.83
N VAL A 7 -11.34 -3.08 15.05
CA VAL A 7 -10.98 -2.70 13.68
C VAL A 7 -9.87 -1.66 13.68
N VAL A 8 -9.89 -0.72 14.62
CA VAL A 8 -8.82 0.27 14.80
C VAL A 8 -7.52 -0.39 15.26
N GLU A 9 -7.58 -1.38 16.15
CA GLU A 9 -6.41 -2.16 16.58
C GLU A 9 -5.82 -2.98 15.43
N LEU A 10 -6.67 -3.63 14.62
CA LEU A 10 -6.24 -4.32 13.41
C LEU A 10 -5.55 -3.37 12.42
N LEU A 11 -6.11 -2.17 12.23
CA LEU A 11 -5.51 -1.15 11.34
C LEU A 11 -4.15 -0.66 11.86
N LYS A 12 -4.00 -0.46 13.17
CA LYS A 12 -2.72 -0.12 13.80
C LYS A 12 -1.69 -1.23 13.60
N PHE A 13 -2.09 -2.47 13.84
CA PHE A 13 -1.22 -3.63 13.66
C PHE A 13 -0.79 -3.78 12.20
N ALA A 14 -1.71 -3.69 11.26
CA ALA A 14 -1.42 -3.76 9.83
C ALA A 14 -0.50 -2.62 9.37
N MET A 15 -0.74 -1.39 9.83
CA MET A 15 0.13 -0.25 9.55
C MET A 15 1.56 -0.47 10.10
N ALA A 16 1.69 -0.99 11.32
CA ALA A 16 3.01 -1.28 11.90
C ALA A 16 3.76 -2.36 11.10
N LEU A 17 3.04 -3.40 10.65
CA LEU A 17 3.61 -4.47 9.84
C LEU A 17 4.05 -3.96 8.46
N GLU A 18 3.25 -3.10 7.83
CA GLU A 18 3.60 -2.41 6.58
C GLU A 18 4.87 -1.56 6.73
N VAL A 19 5.02 -0.83 7.83
CA VAL A 19 6.25 -0.05 8.08
C VAL A 19 7.46 -0.97 8.28
N ALA A 20 7.29 -2.06 9.04
CA ALA A 20 8.37 -2.99 9.34
C ALA A 20 8.90 -3.70 8.08
N PHE A 21 7.99 -4.23 7.24
CA PHE A 21 8.38 -4.89 6.01
C PHE A 21 8.68 -3.89 4.89
N GLY A 22 8.01 -2.74 4.85
CA GLY A 22 8.18 -1.72 3.82
C GLY A 22 9.61 -1.21 3.66
N VAL A 23 10.40 -1.11 4.74
CA VAL A 23 11.83 -0.71 4.63
C VAL A 23 12.66 -1.78 3.92
N VAL A 24 12.52 -3.04 4.32
CA VAL A 24 13.25 -4.17 3.70
C VAL A 24 12.80 -4.34 2.24
N SER A 25 11.52 -4.20 2.01
CA SER A 25 10.86 -4.31 0.72
C SER A 25 11.21 -3.17 -0.22
N LEU A 26 11.45 -1.96 0.28
CA LEU A 26 11.95 -0.85 -0.53
C LEU A 26 13.30 -1.19 -1.16
N TYR A 27 14.23 -1.76 -0.40
CA TYR A 27 15.54 -2.16 -0.95
C TYR A 27 15.40 -3.25 -2.01
N TRP A 28 14.51 -4.22 -1.78
CA TRP A 28 14.20 -5.25 -2.77
C TRP A 28 13.60 -4.66 -4.05
N ASP A 29 12.58 -3.83 -3.92
CA ASP A 29 11.88 -3.22 -5.05
C ASP A 29 12.83 -2.31 -5.84
N LEU A 30 13.69 -1.53 -5.18
CA LEU A 30 14.73 -0.72 -5.85
C LEU A 30 15.73 -1.58 -6.64
N ALA A 31 16.16 -2.72 -6.09
CA ALA A 31 17.09 -3.61 -6.76
C ALA A 31 16.46 -4.26 -8.01
N VAL A 32 15.24 -4.78 -7.88
CA VAL A 32 14.48 -5.37 -8.99
C VAL A 32 14.18 -4.31 -10.05
N SER A 33 13.76 -3.12 -9.62
CA SER A 33 13.50 -2.00 -10.54
C SER A 33 14.75 -1.57 -11.28
N ALA A 34 15.91 -1.45 -10.63
CA ALA A 34 17.16 -1.10 -11.31
C ALA A 34 17.56 -2.16 -12.35
N ALA A 35 17.43 -3.45 -12.02
CA ALA A 35 17.71 -4.53 -12.96
C ALA A 35 16.76 -4.51 -14.18
N ALA A 36 15.46 -4.30 -13.95
CA ALA A 36 14.47 -4.20 -15.01
C ALA A 36 14.67 -2.94 -15.88
N VAL A 37 15.00 -1.78 -15.28
CA VAL A 37 15.33 -0.55 -16.01
C VAL A 37 16.54 -0.77 -16.91
N TYR A 38 17.59 -1.43 -16.42
CA TYR A 38 18.77 -1.74 -17.22
C TYR A 38 18.40 -2.65 -18.40
N LEU A 39 17.67 -3.73 -18.16
CA LEU A 39 17.24 -4.67 -19.19
C LEU A 39 16.36 -3.98 -20.26
N LEU A 40 15.39 -3.17 -19.83
CA LEU A 40 14.49 -2.47 -20.74
C LEU A 40 15.19 -1.35 -21.50
N THR A 41 16.15 -0.66 -20.87
CA THR A 41 17.04 0.29 -21.58
C THR A 41 17.82 -0.42 -22.68
N TYR A 42 18.33 -1.62 -22.40
CA TYR A 42 19.08 -2.41 -23.36
C TYR A 42 18.21 -2.89 -24.53
N LEU A 43 17.00 -3.38 -24.26
CA LEU A 43 16.11 -3.97 -25.28
C LEU A 43 15.31 -2.93 -26.08
N PHE A 44 14.87 -1.84 -25.44
CA PHE A 44 13.93 -0.87 -26.02
C PHE A 44 14.50 0.56 -26.06
N GLY A 45 15.79 0.72 -25.75
CA GLY A 45 16.46 2.02 -25.67
C GLY A 45 16.10 2.82 -24.40
N PRO A 46 16.69 4.02 -24.23
CA PRO A 46 16.57 4.82 -23.01
C PRO A 46 15.13 5.15 -22.58
N ILE A 47 14.22 5.29 -23.55
CA ILE A 47 12.81 5.60 -23.28
C ILE A 47 12.13 4.43 -22.55
N GLY A 48 12.40 3.18 -22.95
CA GLY A 48 11.81 2.00 -22.31
C GLY A 48 12.19 1.86 -20.84
N GLY A 49 13.48 2.08 -20.53
CA GLY A 49 13.95 2.11 -19.15
C GLY A 49 13.39 3.28 -18.34
N ALA A 50 13.32 4.48 -18.93
CA ALA A 50 12.77 5.65 -18.25
C ALA A 50 11.30 5.49 -17.87
N VAL A 51 10.47 4.92 -18.76
CA VAL A 51 9.06 4.63 -18.47
C VAL A 51 8.92 3.66 -17.30
N PHE A 52 9.72 2.59 -17.29
CA PHE A 52 9.66 1.62 -16.19
C PHE A 52 10.16 2.20 -14.86
N ALA A 53 11.18 3.06 -14.88
CA ALA A 53 11.65 3.78 -13.70
C ALA A 53 10.55 4.68 -13.12
N ALA A 54 9.82 5.40 -13.97
CA ALA A 54 8.70 6.24 -13.55
C ALA A 54 7.55 5.43 -12.93
N LEU A 55 7.19 4.29 -13.55
CA LEU A 55 6.18 3.38 -13.01
C LEU A 55 6.60 2.77 -11.66
N SER A 56 7.87 2.40 -11.53
CA SER A 56 8.44 1.89 -10.28
C SER A 56 8.39 2.93 -9.16
N ALA A 57 8.76 4.18 -9.47
CA ALA A 57 8.69 5.27 -8.51
C ALA A 57 7.25 5.56 -8.07
N ALA A 58 6.29 5.54 -9.01
CA ALA A 58 4.87 5.69 -8.70
C ALA A 58 4.36 4.57 -7.78
N TYR A 59 4.75 3.31 -8.05
CA TYR A 59 4.40 2.16 -7.22
C TYR A 59 4.91 2.33 -5.78
N ILE A 60 6.20 2.63 -5.62
CA ILE A 60 6.83 2.84 -4.30
C ILE A 60 6.13 3.99 -3.56
N ALA A 61 5.85 5.10 -4.24
CA ALA A 61 5.17 6.25 -3.65
C ALA A 61 3.73 5.92 -3.19
N ILE A 62 3.01 5.08 -3.94
CA ILE A 62 1.66 4.61 -3.57
C ILE A 62 1.72 3.78 -2.29
N GLY A 63 2.69 2.85 -2.17
CA GLY A 63 2.90 2.04 -0.97
C GLY A 63 3.00 2.89 0.30
N TYR A 64 3.93 3.85 0.33
CA TYR A 64 4.07 4.78 1.46
C TYR A 64 2.80 5.62 1.73
N SER A 65 2.10 6.02 0.68
CA SER A 65 0.88 6.83 0.82
C SER A 65 -0.26 6.06 1.52
N THR A 66 -0.34 4.74 1.33
CA THR A 66 -1.33 3.89 2.05
C THR A 66 -1.09 3.88 3.56
N VAL A 67 0.17 3.87 3.99
CA VAL A 67 0.58 3.93 5.40
C VAL A 67 0.24 5.28 6.01
N PHE A 68 0.55 6.39 5.31
CA PHE A 68 0.16 7.73 5.76
C PHE A 68 -1.36 7.90 5.88
N PHE A 69 -2.11 7.31 4.95
CA PHE A 69 -3.56 7.30 5.05
C PHE A 69 -4.05 6.49 6.27
N ALA A 70 -3.49 5.31 6.52
CA ALA A 70 -3.82 4.51 7.70
C ALA A 70 -3.53 5.27 9.00
N TYR A 71 -2.38 5.96 9.07
CA TYR A 71 -2.04 6.83 10.19
C TYR A 71 -3.07 7.96 10.37
N ARG A 72 -3.46 8.63 9.28
CA ARG A 72 -4.50 9.68 9.31
C ARG A 72 -5.84 9.12 9.78
N ALA A 73 -6.24 7.94 9.32
CA ALA A 73 -7.48 7.28 9.74
C ALA A 73 -7.48 6.94 11.24
N ILE A 74 -6.32 6.56 11.80
CA ILE A 74 -6.19 6.27 13.23
C ILE A 74 -6.22 7.56 14.07
N LYS A 75 -5.54 8.63 13.62
CA LYS A 75 -5.36 9.86 14.41
C LYS A 75 -6.48 10.89 14.25
N ARG A 76 -7.07 10.96 13.07
CA ARG A 76 -8.11 11.94 12.70
C ARG A 76 -9.24 11.25 11.91
N PRO A 77 -9.95 10.29 12.54
CA PRO A 77 -11.02 9.52 11.89
C PRO A 77 -12.14 10.42 11.32
N GLU A 78 -12.39 11.57 11.93
CA GLU A 78 -13.39 12.57 11.54
C GLU A 78 -13.16 13.17 10.14
N LEU A 79 -11.92 13.10 9.63
CA LEU A 79 -11.56 13.61 8.31
C LEU A 79 -11.63 12.54 7.21
N VAL A 80 -11.98 11.30 7.56
CA VAL A 80 -11.93 10.16 6.62
C VAL A 80 -13.31 9.78 6.14
N LYS A 81 -13.52 9.88 4.82
CA LYS A 81 -14.73 9.41 4.16
C LYS A 81 -14.64 7.91 3.85
N PRO A 82 -15.76 7.16 3.91
CA PRO A 82 -15.78 5.74 3.55
C PRO A 82 -15.23 5.46 2.13
N SER A 83 -15.58 6.30 1.15
CA SER A 83 -15.11 6.17 -0.23
C SER A 83 -13.58 6.30 -0.37
N THR A 84 -12.98 7.21 0.38
CA THR A 84 -11.51 7.39 0.41
C THR A 84 -10.84 6.18 1.05
N ALA A 85 -11.40 5.62 2.12
CA ALA A 85 -10.86 4.42 2.75
C ALA A 85 -10.92 3.19 1.82
N ILE A 86 -11.99 3.04 1.03
CA ILE A 86 -12.10 1.98 0.00
C ILE A 86 -11.04 2.17 -1.10
N LEU A 87 -10.79 3.41 -1.53
CA LEU A 87 -9.77 3.70 -2.54
C LEU A 87 -8.38 3.27 -2.06
N TRP A 88 -8.01 3.60 -0.83
CA TRP A 88 -6.72 3.20 -0.26
C TRP A 88 -6.63 1.69 0.04
N SER A 89 -7.75 1.06 0.39
CA SER A 89 -7.82 -0.41 0.49
C SER A 89 -7.50 -1.08 -0.86
N LYS A 90 -8.04 -0.57 -1.97
CA LYS A 90 -7.72 -1.07 -3.32
C LYS A 90 -6.26 -0.82 -3.69
N ALA A 91 -5.71 0.35 -3.35
CA ALA A 91 -4.31 0.66 -3.58
C ALA A 91 -3.38 -0.32 -2.82
N ALA A 92 -3.68 -0.60 -1.56
CA ALA A 92 -2.95 -1.59 -0.77
C ALA A 92 -3.09 -3.02 -1.34
N LEU A 93 -4.24 -3.38 -1.92
CA LEU A 93 -4.42 -4.67 -2.58
C LEU A 93 -3.57 -4.79 -3.86
N ILE A 94 -3.44 -3.71 -4.63
CA ILE A 94 -2.55 -3.65 -5.79
C ILE A 94 -1.09 -3.80 -5.33
N ALA A 95 -0.69 -3.11 -4.27
CA ALA A 95 0.62 -3.27 -3.66
C ALA A 95 0.90 -4.73 -3.26
N ALA A 96 -0.09 -5.39 -2.63
CA ALA A 96 0.03 -6.80 -2.27
C ALA A 96 0.26 -7.71 -3.49
N ALA A 97 -0.52 -7.50 -4.57
CA ALA A 97 -0.43 -8.31 -5.77
C ALA A 97 0.91 -8.14 -6.50
N VAL A 98 1.37 -6.89 -6.67
CA VAL A 98 2.65 -6.59 -7.32
C VAL A 98 3.81 -7.15 -6.50
N SER A 99 3.75 -7.02 -5.17
CA SER A 99 4.76 -7.57 -4.27
C SER A 99 4.84 -9.09 -4.32
N ALA A 100 3.69 -9.77 -4.44
CA ALA A 100 3.67 -11.22 -4.60
C ALA A 100 4.32 -11.64 -5.92
N LEU A 101 4.05 -10.91 -7.01
CA LEU A 101 4.65 -11.16 -8.33
C LEU A 101 6.16 -10.91 -8.35
N SER A 102 6.66 -9.96 -7.55
CA SER A 102 8.10 -9.67 -7.41
C SER A 102 8.81 -10.54 -6.36
N ALA A 103 8.16 -11.61 -5.87
CA ALA A 103 8.66 -12.49 -4.81
C ALA A 103 8.91 -11.79 -3.45
N ASN A 104 8.33 -10.62 -3.23
CA ASN A 104 8.37 -9.85 -1.99
C ASN A 104 7.21 -10.26 -1.05
N LEU A 105 7.22 -11.53 -0.65
CA LEU A 105 6.10 -12.17 0.08
C LEU A 105 5.76 -11.52 1.44
N PRO A 106 6.74 -11.08 2.26
CA PRO A 106 6.43 -10.41 3.53
C PRO A 106 5.64 -9.11 3.33
N TYR A 107 6.03 -8.32 2.32
CA TYR A 107 5.32 -7.09 1.96
C TYR A 107 3.95 -7.37 1.36
N ALA A 108 3.86 -8.40 0.52
CA ALA A 108 2.58 -8.83 -0.03
C ALA A 108 1.57 -9.17 1.08
N ALA A 109 2.03 -9.88 2.12
CA ALA A 109 1.21 -10.24 3.26
C ALA A 109 0.81 -9.02 4.10
N SER A 110 1.73 -8.08 4.39
CA SER A 110 1.39 -6.86 5.13
C SER A 110 0.42 -5.96 4.36
N SER A 111 0.65 -5.77 3.07
CA SER A 111 -0.21 -4.97 2.20
C SER A 111 -1.60 -5.57 2.07
N ALA A 112 -1.73 -6.90 1.99
CA ALA A 112 -3.02 -7.58 1.97
C ALA A 112 -3.78 -7.40 3.29
N LEU A 113 -3.07 -7.51 4.43
CA LEU A 113 -3.64 -7.26 5.74
C LEU A 113 -4.08 -5.80 5.91
N LEU A 114 -3.29 -4.84 5.41
CA LEU A 114 -3.65 -3.42 5.40
C LEU A 114 -4.88 -3.17 4.53
N ALA A 115 -4.94 -3.77 3.35
CA ALA A 115 -6.10 -3.67 2.45
C ALA A 115 -7.38 -4.16 3.15
N LEU A 116 -7.31 -5.30 3.83
CA LEU A 116 -8.42 -5.85 4.61
C LEU A 116 -8.81 -4.93 5.77
N ALA A 117 -7.85 -4.43 6.53
CA ALA A 117 -8.10 -3.54 7.66
C ALA A 117 -8.79 -2.23 7.22
N LEU A 118 -8.31 -1.62 6.12
CA LEU A 118 -8.91 -0.42 5.54
C LEU A 118 -10.33 -0.68 4.99
N TYR A 119 -10.57 -1.85 4.41
CA TYR A 119 -11.90 -2.24 3.93
C TYR A 119 -12.90 -2.38 5.09
N LEU A 120 -12.51 -3.09 6.16
CA LEU A 120 -13.33 -3.25 7.36
C LEU A 120 -13.58 -1.90 8.06
N TYR A 121 -12.56 -1.05 8.10
CA TYR A 121 -12.67 0.33 8.62
C TYR A 121 -13.68 1.15 7.81
N ALA A 122 -13.61 1.11 6.48
CA ALA A 122 -14.56 1.79 5.60
C ALA A 122 -16.00 1.30 5.82
N LYS A 123 -16.19 -0.02 6.01
CA LYS A 123 -17.49 -0.63 6.25
C LYS A 123 -18.10 -0.17 7.58
N GLU A 124 -17.30 -0.08 8.64
CA GLU A 124 -17.77 0.44 9.95
C GLU A 124 -18.05 1.95 9.89
N LEU A 125 -17.26 2.74 9.16
CA LEU A 125 -17.57 4.15 8.92
C LEU A 125 -18.90 4.33 8.20
N ALA A 126 -19.15 3.57 7.12
CA ALA A 126 -20.39 3.65 6.36
C ALA A 126 -21.62 3.31 7.21
N LYS A 127 -21.51 2.32 8.12
CA LYS A 127 -22.58 1.99 9.06
C LYS A 127 -22.87 3.07 10.09
N SER A 128 -21.87 3.88 10.47
CA SER A 128 -22.08 5.00 11.39
C SER A 128 -22.61 6.27 10.70
N SER A 129 -22.58 6.33 9.38
CA SER A 129 -23.07 7.48 8.59
C SER A 129 -24.51 7.30 8.09
N ALA A 130 -25.09 6.11 8.25
CA ALA A 130 -26.49 5.78 7.96
C ALA A 130 -27.31 5.85 9.25
#